data_AF-A0A916UF54-F1
#
_entry.id   AF-A0A916UF54-F1
#
_cell.length_a   1.000
_cell.length_b   1.000
_cell.length_c   1.000
_cell.angle_alpha   90.00
_cell.angle_beta   90.00
_cell.angle_gamma   90.00
#
_symmetry.space_group_name_H-M   'P 1'
#
loop_
_entity.id
_entity.type
_entity.pdbx_description
1 polymer ?
#
loop_
_entity_poly.entity_id
_entity_poly.type
_entity_poly.pdbx_seq_one_letter_code
_entity_poly.pdbx_strand_id
1 'polypeptide(L)'
;MDLQLNGLSQSHGHMEQIFNAINLGLILVDADENILLWNDWLTRHSKLQPQQVIGKKLEHAFEAPLSPGFLKAVRNTLGHGLPVVLSNALHRSPLPLFDPAVLSEEKAHMHQSISMTPLNSADGTRCCLIQVTDSSTSIKREKMLRSHSEMLKVEATTDGLTGIYNRRFFDEHYKMALGHSRREKLPLSVLMIDIDFFKEYNDYYGHLLGDKAIIGVANALKAQLSRSTDVLARYGGEEFVLMLPNMSEEFAVQFAEKLRSAIWNLAIPHMKSHISQQLSISIGLSTFNNEADGDFKTLLKCADMALYKAKQGGRNQCAQMSIHDLLAISTVS
;
A
#
# COMPACT_ATOMS: atom_id res chain seq x y z
N MET A 1 20.94 -4.96 -65.31
CA MET A 1 21.37 -5.85 -64.22
C MET A 1 21.95 -5.05 -63.04
N ASP A 2 22.69 -3.96 -63.30
CA ASP A 2 23.30 -3.11 -62.24
C ASP A 2 22.33 -2.28 -61.39
N LEU A 3 21.15 -1.89 -61.91
CA LEU A 3 20.14 -1.13 -61.14
C LEU A 3 19.43 -1.96 -60.06
N GLN A 4 19.29 -3.27 -60.23
CA GLN A 4 18.71 -4.16 -59.22
C GLN A 4 19.70 -4.50 -58.10
N LEU A 5 21.00 -4.66 -58.43
CA LEU A 5 22.07 -4.88 -57.45
C LEU A 5 22.27 -3.65 -56.55
N ASN A 6 22.26 -2.43 -57.12
CA ASN A 6 22.36 -1.19 -56.32
C ASN A 6 21.15 -0.98 -55.39
N GLY A 7 19.93 -1.34 -55.81
CA GLY A 7 18.73 -1.27 -54.96
C GLY A 7 18.74 -2.28 -53.80
N LEU A 8 19.31 -3.47 -54.02
CA LEU A 8 19.48 -4.49 -52.97
C LEU A 8 20.56 -4.08 -51.96
N SER A 9 21.68 -3.50 -52.40
CA SER A 9 22.72 -3.00 -51.49
C SER A 9 22.27 -1.78 -50.68
N GLN A 10 21.51 -0.85 -51.28
CA GLN A 10 20.93 0.29 -50.54
C GLN A 10 19.88 -0.16 -49.52
N SER A 11 19.02 -1.11 -49.88
CA SER A 11 18.02 -1.65 -48.94
C SER A 11 18.64 -2.42 -47.78
N HIS A 12 19.76 -3.13 -48.02
CA HIS A 12 20.54 -3.76 -46.95
C HIS A 12 21.11 -2.74 -45.96
N GLY A 13 21.70 -1.65 -46.47
CA GLY A 13 22.25 -0.58 -45.62
C GLY A 13 21.17 0.12 -44.77
N HIS A 14 19.98 0.35 -45.33
CA HIS A 14 18.85 0.90 -44.54
C HIS A 14 18.34 -0.09 -43.49
N MET A 15 18.29 -1.39 -43.77
CA MET A 15 17.87 -2.40 -42.78
C MET A 15 18.85 -2.49 -41.61
N GLU A 16 20.15 -2.40 -41.87
CA GLU A 16 21.18 -2.38 -40.81
C GLU A 16 21.07 -1.13 -39.93
N GLN A 17 20.86 0.04 -40.54
CA GLN A 17 20.62 1.28 -39.80
C GLN A 17 19.37 1.19 -38.92
N ILE A 18 18.27 0.64 -39.43
CA ILE A 18 17.05 0.44 -38.64
C ILE A 18 17.32 -0.53 -37.49
N PHE A 19 17.96 -1.68 -37.76
CA PHE A 19 18.27 -2.70 -36.76
C PHE A 19 19.08 -2.14 -35.57
N ASN A 20 20.05 -1.26 -35.86
CA ASN A 20 20.91 -0.64 -34.86
C ASN A 20 20.28 0.59 -34.18
N ALA A 21 19.37 1.31 -34.84
CA ALA A 21 18.65 2.44 -34.26
C ALA A 21 17.57 2.02 -33.25
N ILE A 22 17.13 0.77 -33.28
CA ILE A 22 16.11 0.25 -32.37
C ILE A 22 16.63 0.25 -30.92
N ASN A 23 15.84 0.84 -30.01
CA ASN A 23 16.13 0.88 -28.58
C ASN A 23 15.65 -0.38 -27.82
N LEU A 24 15.98 -1.55 -28.37
CA LEU A 24 15.61 -2.89 -27.89
C LEU A 24 16.78 -3.81 -28.25
N GLY A 25 17.16 -4.73 -27.37
CA GLY A 25 18.17 -5.73 -27.70
C GLY A 25 17.61 -6.77 -28.66
N LEU A 26 18.26 -6.98 -29.80
CA LEU A 26 17.84 -7.95 -30.80
C LEU A 26 18.94 -8.99 -31.04
N ILE A 27 18.63 -10.25 -30.73
CA ILE A 27 19.47 -11.41 -31.05
C ILE A 27 18.69 -12.30 -32.00
N LEU A 28 19.31 -12.74 -33.09
CA LEU A 28 18.78 -13.83 -33.91
C LEU A 28 19.68 -15.05 -33.72
N VAL A 29 19.10 -16.21 -33.45
CA VAL A 29 19.82 -17.48 -33.40
C VAL A 29 19.26 -18.50 -34.39
N ASP A 30 20.12 -19.36 -34.92
CA ASP A 30 19.74 -20.49 -35.77
C ASP A 30 19.26 -21.72 -34.96
N ALA A 31 19.00 -22.83 -35.64
CA ALA A 31 18.56 -24.08 -35.05
C ALA A 31 19.60 -24.74 -34.11
N ASP A 32 20.89 -24.42 -34.30
CA ASP A 32 22.01 -24.92 -33.50
C ASP A 32 22.39 -23.97 -32.35
N GLU A 33 21.55 -22.95 -32.10
CA GLU A 33 21.73 -21.89 -31.11
C GLU A 33 22.92 -20.95 -31.41
N ASN A 34 23.41 -20.89 -32.66
CA ASN A 34 24.45 -19.94 -33.06
C ASN A 34 23.86 -18.56 -33.31
N ILE A 35 24.57 -17.52 -32.87
CA ILE A 35 24.15 -16.13 -33.06
C ILE A 35 24.38 -15.69 -34.50
N LEU A 36 23.29 -15.28 -35.16
CA LEU A 36 23.29 -14.72 -36.51
C LEU A 36 23.33 -13.19 -36.51
N LEU A 37 22.59 -12.55 -35.60
CA LEU A 37 22.47 -11.09 -35.51
C LEU A 37 22.60 -10.60 -34.07
N TRP A 38 23.18 -9.40 -33.92
CA TRP A 38 23.40 -8.72 -32.64
C TRP A 38 23.45 -7.20 -32.86
N ASN A 39 22.50 -6.45 -32.28
CA ASN A 39 22.41 -5.01 -32.55
C ASN A 39 23.21 -4.12 -31.58
N ASP A 40 23.37 -2.86 -31.94
CA ASP A 40 24.09 -1.84 -31.15
C ASP A 40 23.55 -1.65 -29.73
N TRP A 41 22.26 -1.87 -29.51
CA TRP A 41 21.70 -1.84 -28.16
C TRP A 41 22.36 -2.90 -27.28
N LEU A 42 22.45 -4.15 -27.76
CA LEU A 42 23.12 -5.21 -27.01
C LEU A 42 24.61 -4.93 -26.85
N THR A 43 25.28 -4.39 -27.87
CA THR A 43 26.70 -3.99 -27.76
C THR A 43 26.92 -3.03 -26.59
N ARG A 44 26.07 -2.00 -26.46
CA ARG A 44 26.15 -1.03 -25.36
C ARG A 44 25.86 -1.65 -24.00
N HIS A 45 24.87 -2.54 -23.90
CA HIS A 45 24.39 -3.09 -22.64
C HIS A 45 25.11 -4.39 -22.20
N SER A 46 25.83 -5.07 -23.09
CA SER A 46 26.66 -6.25 -22.79
C SER A 46 28.16 -5.97 -22.77
N LYS A 47 28.60 -4.85 -23.37
CA LYS A 47 30.00 -4.54 -23.69
C LYS A 47 30.66 -5.51 -24.69
N LEU A 48 29.88 -6.33 -25.39
CA LEU A 48 30.36 -7.28 -26.40
C LEU A 48 30.12 -6.76 -27.81
N GLN A 49 31.15 -6.82 -28.64
CA GLN A 49 31.07 -6.41 -30.06
C GLN A 49 30.49 -7.55 -30.92
N PRO A 50 29.75 -7.25 -32.02
CA PRO A 50 29.20 -8.27 -32.91
C PRO A 50 30.25 -9.26 -33.43
N GLN A 51 31.47 -8.79 -33.73
CA GLN A 51 32.57 -9.64 -34.22
C GLN A 51 33.05 -10.67 -33.18
N GLN A 52 32.75 -10.46 -31.90
CA GLN A 52 33.10 -11.38 -30.82
C GLN A 52 32.07 -12.48 -30.60
N VAL A 53 30.82 -12.29 -31.06
CA VAL A 53 29.68 -13.15 -30.71
C VAL A 53 28.99 -13.80 -31.90
N ILE A 54 28.97 -13.17 -33.08
CA ILE A 54 28.37 -13.74 -34.29
C ILE A 54 29.07 -15.06 -34.65
N GLY A 55 28.28 -16.09 -34.96
CA GLY A 55 28.72 -17.44 -35.27
C GLY A 55 29.06 -18.32 -34.06
N LYS A 56 29.07 -17.76 -32.83
CA LYS A 56 29.22 -18.56 -31.60
C LYS A 56 27.87 -19.02 -31.09
N LYS A 57 27.88 -20.12 -30.33
CA LYS A 57 26.71 -20.54 -29.54
C LYS A 57 26.33 -19.48 -28.51
N LEU A 58 25.03 -19.23 -28.38
CA LEU A 58 24.46 -18.24 -27.46
C LEU A 58 24.91 -18.45 -26.01
N GLU A 59 24.99 -19.70 -25.55
CA GLU A 59 25.43 -20.05 -24.20
C GLU A 59 26.88 -19.67 -23.89
N HIS A 60 27.72 -19.50 -24.93
CA HIS A 60 29.14 -19.12 -24.81
C HIS A 60 29.40 -17.66 -25.21
N ALA A 61 28.35 -16.89 -25.50
CA ALA A 61 28.49 -15.49 -25.90
C ALA A 61 28.91 -14.59 -24.72
N PHE A 62 28.50 -14.95 -23.51
CA PHE A 62 28.78 -14.20 -22.28
C PHE A 62 29.73 -14.98 -21.37
N GLU A 63 30.57 -14.27 -20.60
CA GLU A 63 31.44 -14.89 -19.59
C GLU A 63 30.67 -15.47 -18.42
N ALA A 64 29.57 -14.81 -18.02
CA ALA A 64 28.67 -15.29 -16.98
C ALA A 64 27.66 -16.29 -17.55
N PRO A 65 27.30 -17.35 -16.81
CA PRO A 65 26.36 -18.35 -17.27
C PRO A 65 24.96 -17.76 -17.45
N LEU A 66 24.31 -18.13 -18.55
CA LEU A 66 22.92 -17.72 -18.83
C LEU A 66 21.93 -18.47 -17.93
N SER A 67 20.79 -17.84 -17.65
CA SER A 67 19.73 -18.47 -16.86
C SER A 67 19.23 -19.77 -17.51
N PRO A 68 19.09 -20.88 -16.75
CA PRO A 68 18.56 -22.14 -17.29
C PRO A 68 17.15 -21.99 -17.89
N GLY A 69 16.32 -21.13 -17.29
CA GLY A 69 14.98 -20.84 -17.79
C GLY A 69 15.00 -20.13 -19.15
N PHE A 70 16.00 -19.26 -19.37
CA PHE A 70 16.20 -18.59 -20.65
C PHE A 70 16.63 -19.56 -21.74
N LEU A 71 17.64 -20.39 -21.49
CA LEU A 71 18.10 -21.39 -22.47
C LEU A 71 16.99 -22.39 -22.83
N LYS A 72 16.22 -22.82 -21.83
CA LYS A 72 15.05 -23.69 -22.06
C LYS A 72 13.99 -23.00 -22.93
N ALA A 73 13.74 -21.71 -22.72
CA ALA A 73 12.81 -20.94 -23.54
C ALA A 73 13.27 -20.86 -25.00
N VAL A 74 14.56 -20.59 -25.24
CA VAL A 74 15.13 -20.56 -26.61
C VAL A 74 14.94 -21.91 -27.31
N ARG A 75 15.31 -23.00 -26.65
CA ARG A 75 15.16 -24.37 -27.18
C ARG A 75 13.71 -24.73 -27.45
N ASN A 76 12.79 -24.32 -26.57
CA ASN A 76 11.36 -24.56 -26.77
C ASN A 76 10.83 -23.77 -27.97
N THR A 77 11.23 -22.51 -28.16
CA THR A 77 10.83 -21.71 -29.31
C THR A 77 11.38 -22.29 -30.63
N LEU A 78 12.64 -22.72 -30.64
CA LEU A 78 13.23 -23.41 -31.80
C LEU A 78 12.58 -24.77 -32.05
N GLY A 79 12.37 -25.60 -31.02
CA GLY A 79 11.82 -26.96 -31.19
C GLY A 79 10.33 -26.95 -31.56
N HIS A 80 9.52 -26.18 -30.83
CA HIS A 80 8.06 -26.20 -30.96
C HIS A 80 7.49 -25.13 -31.88
N GLY A 81 8.26 -24.09 -32.22
CA GLY A 81 7.78 -23.00 -33.07
C GLY A 81 6.71 -22.15 -32.39
N LEU A 82 6.76 -22.02 -31.06
CA LEU A 82 5.84 -21.19 -30.28
C LEU A 82 6.54 -19.95 -29.72
N PRO A 83 5.91 -18.76 -29.76
CA PRO A 83 6.40 -17.58 -29.08
C PRO A 83 6.46 -17.79 -27.56
N VAL A 84 7.51 -17.25 -26.92
CA VAL A 84 7.69 -17.33 -25.45
C VAL A 84 8.01 -15.94 -24.90
N VAL A 85 7.44 -15.62 -23.74
CA VAL A 85 7.75 -14.38 -23.01
C VAL A 85 8.29 -14.73 -21.63
N LEU A 86 9.45 -14.19 -21.29
CA LEU A 86 10.04 -14.24 -19.96
C LEU A 86 9.83 -12.88 -19.29
N SER A 87 8.92 -12.85 -18.32
CA SER A 87 8.59 -11.62 -17.60
C SER A 87 9.67 -11.26 -16.57
N ASN A 88 9.89 -9.96 -16.41
CA ASN A 88 10.81 -9.41 -15.40
C ASN A 88 10.43 -9.79 -13.95
N ALA A 89 9.17 -10.14 -13.71
CA ALA A 89 8.63 -10.50 -12.40
C ALA A 89 9.17 -11.86 -11.92
N LEU A 90 9.33 -12.82 -12.84
CA LEU A 90 9.82 -14.17 -12.55
C LEU A 90 11.31 -14.33 -12.88
N HIS A 91 11.81 -13.55 -13.84
CA HIS A 91 13.19 -13.66 -14.32
C HIS A 91 13.84 -12.29 -14.37
N ARG A 92 14.46 -11.88 -13.24
CA ARG A 92 14.95 -10.51 -13.06
C ARG A 92 16.09 -10.14 -14.02
N SER A 93 17.07 -11.03 -14.24
CA SER A 93 18.24 -10.80 -15.12
C SER A 93 18.59 -12.08 -15.88
N PRO A 94 17.83 -12.46 -16.93
CA PRO A 94 18.09 -13.68 -17.70
C PRO A 94 19.42 -13.65 -18.47
N LEU A 95 19.81 -12.47 -18.97
CA LEU A 95 21.09 -12.20 -19.60
C LEU A 95 21.94 -11.28 -18.70
N PRO A 96 23.28 -11.33 -18.76
CA PRO A 96 24.15 -10.40 -18.04
C PRO A 96 24.26 -9.08 -18.82
N LEU A 97 23.20 -8.27 -18.71
CA LEU A 97 23.11 -6.94 -19.34
C LEU A 97 23.04 -5.86 -18.27
N PHE A 98 23.66 -4.73 -18.58
CA PHE A 98 23.95 -3.67 -17.61
C PHE A 98 23.45 -2.31 -18.08
N ASP A 99 23.15 -1.44 -17.13
CA ASP A 99 22.95 -0.02 -17.40
C ASP A 99 24.31 0.67 -17.62
N PRO A 100 24.62 1.17 -18.84
CA PRO A 100 25.90 1.80 -19.14
C PRO A 100 26.13 3.11 -18.37
N ALA A 101 25.08 3.71 -17.79
CA ALA A 101 25.22 4.90 -16.96
C ALA A 101 25.75 4.60 -15.54
N VAL A 102 25.81 3.33 -15.13
CA VAL A 102 26.22 2.92 -13.77
C VAL A 102 27.68 2.44 -13.78
N LEU A 103 28.56 3.17 -13.08
CA LEU A 103 30.00 2.90 -13.02
C LEU A 103 30.40 1.62 -12.25
N SER A 104 29.48 1.03 -11.48
CA SER A 104 29.72 -0.14 -10.62
C SER A 104 29.03 -1.37 -11.19
N GLU A 105 29.79 -2.34 -11.70
CA GLU A 105 29.27 -3.56 -12.34
C GLU A 105 28.39 -4.40 -11.40
N GLU A 106 28.74 -4.50 -10.11
CA GLU A 106 27.95 -5.23 -9.10
C GLU A 106 26.53 -4.66 -8.87
N LYS A 107 26.28 -3.40 -9.25
CA LYS A 107 24.98 -2.72 -9.06
C LYS A 107 24.26 -2.40 -10.37
N ALA A 108 24.82 -2.81 -11.51
CA ALA A 108 24.36 -2.38 -12.83
C ALA A 108 23.41 -3.35 -13.53
N HIS A 109 23.10 -4.52 -12.96
CA HIS A 109 22.21 -5.50 -13.59
C HIS A 109 20.83 -4.91 -13.90
N MET A 110 20.46 -4.95 -15.18
CA MET A 110 19.18 -4.40 -15.63
C MET A 110 18.06 -5.44 -15.52
N HIS A 111 16.86 -4.97 -15.18
CA HIS A 111 15.65 -5.78 -15.24
C HIS A 111 15.21 -5.97 -16.69
N GLN A 112 15.01 -7.22 -17.09
CA GLN A 112 14.74 -7.56 -18.49
C GLN A 112 13.38 -8.20 -18.66
N SER A 113 12.66 -7.79 -19.69
CA SER A 113 11.55 -8.56 -20.25
C SER A 113 11.95 -9.05 -21.63
N ILE A 114 11.93 -10.37 -21.82
CA ILE A 114 12.41 -11.01 -23.04
C ILE A 114 11.24 -11.66 -23.78
N SER A 115 11.11 -11.35 -25.07
CA SER A 115 10.19 -12.03 -25.99
C SER A 115 10.99 -12.83 -27.00
N MET A 116 10.58 -14.07 -27.25
CA MET A 116 11.19 -14.98 -28.21
C MET A 116 10.16 -15.31 -29.27
N THR A 117 10.46 -15.03 -30.53
CA THR A 117 9.57 -15.26 -31.66
C THR A 117 10.24 -16.18 -32.67
N PRO A 118 9.62 -17.31 -33.04
CA PRO A 118 10.15 -18.19 -34.06
C PRO A 118 10.04 -17.52 -35.43
N LEU A 119 11.11 -17.61 -36.22
CA LEU A 119 11.16 -17.15 -37.60
C LEU A 119 11.60 -18.31 -38.49
N ASN A 120 11.24 -18.27 -39.77
CA ASN A 120 11.79 -19.16 -40.78
C ASN A 120 12.71 -18.34 -41.67
N SER A 121 13.94 -18.82 -41.84
CA SER A 121 14.88 -18.30 -42.82
C SER A 121 14.43 -18.65 -44.24
N ALA A 122 15.01 -18.00 -45.25
CA ALA A 122 14.65 -18.19 -46.66
C ALA A 122 14.88 -19.64 -47.17
N ASP A 123 15.78 -20.37 -46.52
CA ASP A 123 16.09 -21.78 -46.74
C ASP A 123 15.14 -22.74 -45.99
N GLY A 124 14.16 -22.22 -45.23
CA GLY A 124 13.23 -23.00 -44.43
C GLY A 124 13.75 -23.41 -43.05
N THR A 125 15.00 -23.07 -42.73
CA THR A 125 15.59 -23.31 -41.41
C THR A 125 14.92 -22.42 -40.37
N ARG A 126 14.61 -22.98 -39.19
CA ARG A 126 13.97 -22.21 -38.12
C ARG A 126 15.01 -21.44 -37.32
N CYS A 127 14.70 -20.18 -37.07
CA CYS A 127 15.46 -19.27 -36.22
C CYS A 127 14.61 -18.80 -35.03
N CYS A 128 15.26 -18.26 -34.01
CA CYS A 128 14.59 -17.63 -32.89
C CYS A 128 15.06 -16.17 -32.78
N LEU A 129 14.11 -15.24 -32.94
CA LEU A 129 14.32 -13.82 -32.66
C LEU A 129 14.08 -13.57 -31.18
N ILE A 130 15.12 -13.13 -30.48
CA ILE A 130 15.11 -12.78 -29.07
C ILE A 130 15.12 -11.26 -28.96
N GLN A 131 14.09 -10.73 -28.33
CA GLN A 131 13.85 -9.32 -28.10
C GLN A 131 14.01 -9.02 -26.62
N VAL A 132 14.93 -8.12 -26.26
CA VAL A 132 15.27 -7.80 -24.87
C VAL A 132 14.92 -6.34 -24.58
N THR A 133 13.97 -6.11 -23.69
CA THR A 133 13.59 -4.77 -23.22
C THR A 133 14.12 -4.50 -21.82
N ASP A 134 14.67 -3.30 -21.61
CA ASP A 134 14.96 -2.81 -20.26
C ASP A 134 13.66 -2.36 -19.57
N SER A 135 13.33 -3.03 -18.47
CA SER A 135 12.17 -2.72 -17.62
C SER A 135 12.54 -1.98 -16.32
N SER A 136 13.82 -1.68 -16.10
CA SER A 136 14.35 -1.17 -14.83
C SER A 136 13.71 0.16 -14.41
N THR A 137 13.60 1.09 -15.36
CA THR A 137 13.03 2.43 -15.12
C THR A 137 11.54 2.36 -14.80
N SER A 138 10.79 1.54 -15.54
CA SER A 138 9.35 1.34 -15.34
C SER A 138 9.04 0.70 -13.97
N ILE A 139 9.79 -0.34 -13.58
CA ILE A 139 9.62 -0.99 -12.26
C ILE A 139 9.93 0.00 -11.13
N LYS A 140 11.03 0.77 -11.24
CA LYS A 140 11.40 1.80 -10.24
C LYS A 140 10.29 2.86 -10.11
N ARG A 141 9.76 3.32 -11.25
CA ARG A 141 8.67 4.31 -11.29
C ARG A 141 7.39 3.77 -10.65
N GLU A 142 6.99 2.56 -10.99
CA GLU A 142 5.79 1.92 -10.41
C GLU A 142 5.93 1.79 -8.88
N LYS A 143 7.07 1.31 -8.39
CA LYS A 143 7.35 1.19 -6.96
C LYS A 143 7.28 2.55 -6.25
N MET A 144 7.86 3.59 -6.86
CA MET A 144 7.83 4.94 -6.31
C MET A 144 6.41 5.49 -6.25
N LEU A 145 5.63 5.37 -7.33
CA LEU A 145 4.23 5.81 -7.37
C LEU A 145 3.39 5.09 -6.32
N ARG A 146 3.59 3.78 -6.16
CA ARG A 146 2.90 2.99 -5.15
C ARG A 146 3.23 3.47 -3.73
N SER A 147 4.51 3.68 -3.43
CA SER A 147 4.94 4.19 -2.12
C SER A 147 4.37 5.58 -1.83
N HIS A 148 4.33 6.47 -2.83
CA HIS A 148 3.74 7.80 -2.69
C HIS A 148 2.22 7.72 -2.43
N SER A 149 1.52 6.86 -3.16
CA SER A 149 0.09 6.61 -2.97
C SER A 149 -0.22 6.06 -1.56
N GLU A 150 0.59 5.12 -1.08
CA GLU A 150 0.47 4.57 0.27
C GLU A 150 0.72 5.64 1.34
N MET A 151 1.74 6.50 1.17
CA MET A 151 2.04 7.61 2.07
C MET A 151 0.90 8.63 2.13
N LEU A 152 0.40 9.07 0.96
CA LEU A 152 -0.75 9.97 0.87
C LEU A 152 -1.99 9.39 1.52
N LYS A 153 -2.21 8.07 1.38
CA LYS A 153 -3.32 7.39 2.04
C LYS A 153 -3.18 7.41 3.56
N VAL A 154 -1.98 7.16 4.10
CA VAL A 154 -1.73 7.26 5.54
C VAL A 154 -1.99 8.68 6.01
N GLU A 155 -1.35 9.70 5.42
CA GLU A 155 -1.52 11.10 5.81
C GLU A 155 -2.97 11.58 5.73
N ALA A 156 -3.72 11.13 4.73
CA ALA A 156 -5.14 11.48 4.60
C ALA A 156 -6.02 10.85 5.68
N THR A 157 -5.60 9.73 6.28
CA THR A 157 -6.46 8.90 7.13
C THR A 157 -6.02 8.82 8.59
N THR A 158 -4.78 9.21 8.92
CA THR A 158 -4.27 9.18 10.29
C THR A 158 -4.14 10.57 10.90
N ASP A 159 -4.18 10.63 12.23
CA ASP A 159 -3.87 11.83 13.00
C ASP A 159 -2.34 11.95 13.17
N GLY A 160 -1.80 13.13 12.87
CA GLY A 160 -0.35 13.36 12.84
C GLY A 160 0.35 13.29 14.21
N LEU A 161 -0.38 13.46 15.32
CA LEU A 161 0.19 13.37 16.66
C LEU A 161 0.20 11.93 17.19
N THR A 162 -0.94 11.25 17.03
CA THR A 162 -1.22 9.98 17.72
C THR A 162 -1.02 8.75 16.84
N GLY A 163 -1.04 8.90 15.51
CA GLY A 163 -0.90 7.79 14.56
C GLY A 163 -2.09 6.82 14.52
N ILE A 164 -3.17 7.10 15.24
CA ILE A 164 -4.48 6.46 15.05
C ILE A 164 -5.24 7.14 13.91
N TYR A 165 -6.44 6.68 13.57
CA TYR A 165 -7.22 7.31 12.52
C TYR A 165 -7.59 8.75 12.89
N ASN A 166 -7.77 9.60 11.88
CA ASN A 166 -8.28 10.95 12.08
C ASN A 166 -9.82 10.98 11.99
N ARG A 167 -10.41 12.10 12.39
CA ARG A 167 -11.86 12.33 12.30
C ARG A 167 -12.42 12.10 10.89
N ARG A 168 -11.70 12.52 9.85
CA ARG A 168 -12.16 12.35 8.46
C ARG A 168 -12.36 10.88 8.13
N PHE A 169 -11.37 10.03 8.47
CA PHE A 169 -11.47 8.60 8.26
C PHE A 169 -12.66 8.00 9.03
N PHE A 170 -12.84 8.41 10.29
CA PHE A 170 -14.00 7.99 11.08
C PHE A 170 -15.33 8.39 10.41
N ASP A 171 -15.50 9.65 10.02
CA ASP A 171 -16.75 10.15 9.41
C ASP A 171 -17.09 9.41 8.11
N GLU A 172 -16.08 9.06 7.30
CA GLU A 172 -16.25 8.26 6.08
C GLU A 172 -16.65 6.81 6.40
N HIS A 173 -15.99 6.16 7.37
CA HIS A 173 -16.25 4.76 7.73
C HIS A 173 -17.54 4.56 8.52
N TYR A 174 -17.89 5.52 9.37
CA TYR A 174 -19.08 5.48 10.19
C TYR A 174 -20.36 5.46 9.35
N LYS A 175 -20.40 6.18 8.22
CA LYS A 175 -21.54 6.13 7.27
C LYS A 175 -21.72 4.72 6.69
N MET A 176 -20.61 4.11 6.29
CA MET A 176 -20.62 2.76 5.70
C MET A 176 -21.03 1.71 6.73
N ALA A 177 -20.46 1.78 7.94
CA ALA A 177 -20.76 0.86 9.03
C ALA A 177 -22.22 0.95 9.47
N LEU A 178 -22.75 2.16 9.66
CA LEU A 178 -24.16 2.34 10.03
C LEU A 178 -25.10 1.84 8.93
N GLY A 179 -24.79 2.10 7.65
CA GLY A 179 -25.55 1.57 6.54
C GLY A 179 -25.53 0.04 6.47
N HIS A 180 -24.40 -0.57 6.78
CA HIS A 180 -24.27 -2.03 6.87
C HIS A 180 -25.06 -2.59 8.05
N SER A 181 -24.89 -2.05 9.26
CA SER A 181 -25.63 -2.44 10.46
C SER A 181 -27.14 -2.37 10.29
N ARG A 182 -27.65 -1.35 9.58
CA ARG A 182 -29.08 -1.25 9.23
C ARG A 182 -29.55 -2.41 8.35
N ARG A 183 -28.82 -2.69 7.27
CA ARG A 183 -29.21 -3.74 6.31
C ARG A 183 -29.14 -5.13 6.93
N GLU A 184 -28.10 -5.40 7.70
CA GLU A 184 -27.88 -6.72 8.32
C GLU A 184 -28.55 -6.88 9.69
N LYS A 185 -29.18 -5.82 10.21
CA LYS A 185 -29.78 -5.78 11.56
C LYS A 185 -28.78 -6.18 12.66
N LEU A 186 -27.56 -5.67 12.54
CA LEU A 186 -26.47 -5.90 13.48
C LEU A 186 -26.22 -4.66 14.34
N PRO A 187 -25.87 -4.83 15.63
CA PRO A 187 -25.65 -3.69 16.50
C PRO A 187 -24.39 -2.91 16.10
N LEU A 188 -24.43 -1.59 16.28
CA LEU A 188 -23.27 -0.71 16.11
C LEU A 188 -23.14 0.18 17.33
N SER A 189 -22.05 -0.01 18.09
CA SER A 189 -21.77 0.81 19.26
C SER A 189 -20.75 1.89 18.94
N VAL A 190 -20.99 3.10 19.43
CA VAL A 190 -20.09 4.25 19.30
C VAL A 190 -19.80 4.83 20.67
N LEU A 191 -18.51 5.06 20.95
CA LEU A 191 -18.01 5.63 22.20
C LEU A 191 -17.33 6.97 21.89
N MET A 192 -17.77 8.03 22.55
CA MET A 192 -17.09 9.31 22.64
C MET A 192 -16.28 9.33 23.93
N ILE A 193 -14.99 9.66 23.83
CA ILE A 193 -14.02 9.59 24.93
C ILE A 193 -13.31 10.92 25.03
N ASP A 194 -13.14 11.43 26.25
CA ASP A 194 -12.45 12.69 26.49
C ASP A 194 -11.56 12.59 27.74
N ILE A 195 -10.40 13.24 27.68
CA ILE A 195 -9.46 13.31 28.80
C ILE A 195 -9.94 14.38 29.79
N ASP A 196 -10.23 13.93 31.02
CA ASP A 196 -10.76 14.81 32.07
C ASP A 196 -9.74 15.89 32.46
N PHE A 197 -10.20 17.16 32.48
CA PHE A 197 -9.40 18.33 32.87
C PHE A 197 -8.10 18.52 32.05
N PHE A 198 -8.12 18.11 30.77
CA PHE A 198 -6.94 18.19 29.91
C PHE A 198 -6.44 19.62 29.68
N LYS A 199 -7.33 20.62 29.70
CA LYS A 199 -6.92 22.03 29.65
C LYS A 199 -6.03 22.38 30.85
N GLU A 200 -6.46 22.03 32.06
CA GLU A 200 -5.71 22.25 33.30
C GLU A 200 -4.40 21.44 33.31
N TYR A 201 -4.40 20.25 32.71
CA TYR A 201 -3.19 19.47 32.49
C TYR A 201 -2.20 20.24 31.61
N ASN A 202 -2.64 20.73 30.45
CA ASN A 202 -1.82 21.49 29.51
C ASN A 202 -1.31 22.80 30.11
N ASP A 203 -2.15 23.53 30.81
CA ASP A 203 -1.79 24.81 31.42
C ASP A 203 -0.72 24.63 32.51
N TYR A 204 -0.69 23.47 33.19
CA TYR A 204 0.28 23.17 34.24
C TYR A 204 1.58 22.52 33.73
N TYR A 205 1.47 21.52 32.86
CA TYR A 205 2.62 20.73 32.37
C TYR A 205 3.19 21.22 31.03
N GLY A 206 2.48 22.11 30.34
CA GLY A 206 2.81 22.59 29.00
C GLY A 206 2.40 21.61 27.90
N HIS A 207 2.21 22.16 26.69
CA HIS A 207 1.73 21.41 25.53
C HIS A 207 2.58 20.18 25.18
N LEU A 208 3.90 20.21 25.38
CA LEU A 208 4.77 19.07 25.08
C LEU A 208 4.45 17.84 25.95
N LEU A 209 4.13 18.04 27.23
CA LEU A 209 3.70 16.96 28.11
C LEU A 209 2.24 16.58 27.87
N GLY A 210 1.41 17.55 27.45
CA GLY A 210 0.07 17.31 26.92
C GLY A 210 0.05 16.34 25.76
N ASP A 211 0.86 16.61 24.74
CA ASP A 211 1.01 15.79 23.54
C ASP A 211 1.45 14.36 23.90
N LYS A 212 2.40 14.21 24.84
CA LYS A 212 2.81 12.90 25.34
C LYS A 212 1.67 12.17 26.06
N ALA A 213 0.83 12.87 26.83
CA ALA A 213 -0.33 12.28 27.46
C ALA A 213 -1.37 11.82 26.43
N ILE A 214 -1.66 12.63 25.40
CA ILE A 214 -2.56 12.24 24.30
C ILE A 214 -2.02 11.00 23.58
N ILE A 215 -0.73 10.96 23.25
CA ILE A 215 -0.09 9.79 22.63
C ILE A 215 -0.20 8.55 23.54
N GLY A 216 0.04 8.70 24.83
CA GLY A 216 -0.10 7.62 25.82
C GLY A 216 -1.51 7.06 25.87
N VAL A 217 -2.52 7.94 25.93
CA VAL A 217 -3.94 7.55 25.91
C VAL A 217 -4.29 6.86 24.60
N ALA A 218 -3.90 7.41 23.45
CA ALA A 218 -4.18 6.81 22.14
C ALA A 218 -3.60 5.39 22.01
N ASN A 219 -2.35 5.20 22.45
CA ASN A 219 -1.70 3.90 22.44
C ASN A 219 -2.38 2.90 23.38
N ALA A 220 -2.77 3.34 24.57
CA ALA A 220 -3.46 2.49 25.54
C ALA A 220 -4.86 2.08 25.06
N LEU A 221 -5.63 2.99 24.45
CA LEU A 221 -6.90 2.68 23.80
C LEU A 221 -6.70 1.68 22.66
N LYS A 222 -5.73 1.94 21.77
CA LYS A 222 -5.42 1.08 20.61
C LYS A 222 -5.03 -0.34 21.03
N ALA A 223 -4.27 -0.48 22.11
CA ALA A 223 -3.86 -1.77 22.65
C ALA A 223 -5.03 -2.65 23.16
N GLN A 224 -6.19 -2.05 23.45
CA GLN A 224 -7.38 -2.81 23.85
C GLN A 224 -8.18 -3.38 22.68
N LEU A 225 -7.90 -2.93 21.44
CA LEU A 225 -8.62 -3.33 20.25
C LEU A 225 -7.98 -4.59 19.66
N SER A 226 -8.79 -5.62 19.43
CA SER A 226 -8.33 -6.89 18.87
C SER A 226 -8.91 -7.19 17.49
N ARG A 227 -9.93 -6.45 17.04
CA ARG A 227 -10.60 -6.67 15.76
C ARG A 227 -10.15 -5.64 14.74
N SER A 228 -9.93 -6.07 13.51
CA SER A 228 -9.62 -5.19 12.38
C SER A 228 -10.79 -4.28 11.97
N THR A 229 -12.01 -4.60 12.43
CA THR A 229 -13.24 -3.83 12.18
C THR A 229 -13.44 -2.68 13.16
N ASP A 230 -12.73 -2.67 14.29
CA ASP A 230 -12.86 -1.61 15.29
C ASP A 230 -12.10 -0.37 14.80
N VAL A 231 -12.75 0.79 14.85
CA VAL A 231 -12.16 2.05 14.36
C VAL A 231 -11.99 3.01 15.51
N LEU A 232 -10.75 3.21 15.93
CA LEU A 232 -10.34 4.25 16.88
C LEU A 232 -9.78 5.45 16.11
N ALA A 233 -10.36 6.61 16.37
CA ALA A 233 -9.90 7.87 15.77
C ALA A 233 -9.78 8.99 16.81
N ARG A 234 -8.87 9.93 16.57
CA ARG A 234 -8.84 11.20 17.29
C ARG A 234 -9.89 12.13 16.67
N TYR A 235 -10.87 12.54 17.46
CA TYR A 235 -11.99 13.34 16.99
C TYR A 235 -11.63 14.83 16.91
N GLY A 236 -10.84 15.31 17.87
CA GLY A 236 -10.30 16.67 17.92
C GLY A 236 -9.73 16.99 19.30
N GLY A 237 -8.67 17.79 19.40
CA GLY A 237 -8.08 18.12 20.71
C GLY A 237 -7.70 16.87 21.51
N GLU A 238 -8.31 16.71 22.68
CA GLU A 238 -8.20 15.57 23.60
C GLU A 238 -9.30 14.51 23.44
N GLU A 239 -10.18 14.68 22.47
CA GLU A 239 -11.32 13.81 22.23
C GLU A 239 -10.97 12.67 21.27
N PHE A 240 -11.44 11.47 21.61
CA PHE A 240 -11.34 10.27 20.81
C PHE A 240 -12.74 9.72 20.52
N VAL A 241 -12.87 9.02 19.41
CA VAL A 241 -14.08 8.28 19.07
C VAL A 241 -13.72 6.86 18.71
N LEU A 242 -14.54 5.93 19.17
CA LEU A 242 -14.39 4.51 18.88
C LEU A 242 -15.70 3.95 18.31
N MET A 243 -15.61 3.30 17.16
CA MET A 243 -16.70 2.58 16.53
C MET A 243 -16.47 1.07 16.64
N LEU A 244 -17.49 0.36 17.12
CA LEU A 244 -17.47 -1.07 17.42
C LEU A 244 -18.61 -1.78 16.66
N PRO A 245 -18.35 -2.23 15.41
CA PRO A 245 -19.33 -2.99 14.65
C PRO A 245 -19.64 -4.34 15.29
N ASN A 246 -20.92 -4.73 15.26
CA ASN A 246 -21.41 -5.99 15.82
C ASN A 246 -21.04 -6.17 17.31
N MET A 247 -21.22 -5.10 18.09
CA MET A 247 -21.09 -5.12 19.53
C MET A 247 -22.37 -4.57 20.15
N SER A 248 -23.05 -5.40 20.95
CA SER A 248 -24.26 -5.00 21.68
C SER A 248 -23.93 -3.96 22.76
N GLU A 249 -24.96 -3.30 23.25
CA GLU A 249 -24.86 -2.27 24.29
C GLU A 249 -24.20 -2.83 25.56
N GLU A 250 -24.58 -4.03 26.01
CA GLU A 250 -24.05 -4.62 27.24
C GLU A 250 -22.54 -4.86 27.14
N PHE A 251 -22.08 -5.38 26.00
CA PHE A 251 -20.64 -5.58 25.77
C PHE A 251 -19.90 -4.26 25.57
N ALA A 252 -20.53 -3.27 24.94
CA ALA A 252 -19.95 -1.94 24.75
C ALA A 252 -19.71 -1.22 26.09
N VAL A 253 -20.64 -1.34 27.06
CA VAL A 253 -20.46 -0.81 28.42
C VAL A 253 -19.29 -1.46 29.13
N GLN A 254 -19.20 -2.80 29.09
CA GLN A 254 -18.08 -3.54 29.68
C GLN A 254 -16.75 -3.13 29.04
N PHE A 255 -16.75 -2.96 27.71
CA PHE A 255 -15.57 -2.52 26.98
C PHE A 255 -15.18 -1.08 27.34
N ALA A 256 -16.14 -0.16 27.47
CA ALA A 256 -15.90 1.21 27.92
C ALA A 256 -15.23 1.23 29.31
N GLU A 257 -15.72 0.46 30.27
CA GLU A 257 -15.10 0.36 31.60
C GLU A 257 -13.69 -0.24 31.55
N LYS A 258 -13.46 -1.20 30.65
CA LYS A 258 -12.12 -1.75 30.38
C LYS A 258 -11.17 -0.66 29.85
N LEU A 259 -11.62 0.16 28.89
CA LEU A 259 -10.83 1.28 28.35
C LEU A 259 -10.51 2.30 29.45
N ARG A 260 -11.52 2.71 30.22
CA ARG A 260 -11.35 3.66 31.34
C ARG A 260 -10.34 3.15 32.36
N SER A 261 -10.46 1.89 32.76
CA SER A 261 -9.53 1.25 33.68
C SER A 261 -8.11 1.15 33.11
N ALA A 262 -7.98 0.86 31.81
CA ALA A 262 -6.67 0.81 31.15
C ALA A 262 -5.96 2.17 31.16
N ILE A 263 -6.70 3.28 30.96
CA ILE A 263 -6.13 4.62 31.05
C ILE A 263 -5.75 4.96 32.49
N TRP A 264 -6.62 4.66 33.45
CA TRP A 264 -6.33 4.87 34.87
C TRP A 264 -5.02 4.16 35.29
N ASN A 265 -4.83 2.92 34.81
CA ASN A 265 -3.64 2.12 35.10
C ASN A 265 -2.33 2.66 34.48
N LEU A 266 -2.38 3.63 33.56
CA LEU A 266 -1.18 4.33 33.11
C LEU A 266 -0.57 5.19 34.22
N ALA A 267 -1.33 5.54 35.25
CA ALA A 267 -0.91 6.33 36.40
C ALA A 267 -0.21 7.65 36.01
N ILE A 268 -0.64 8.28 34.92
CA ILE A 268 -0.08 9.56 34.45
C ILE A 268 -0.43 10.64 35.48
N PRO A 269 0.54 11.34 36.09
CA PRO A 269 0.25 12.33 37.13
C PRO A 269 -0.55 13.52 36.60
N HIS A 270 -1.62 13.91 37.31
CA HIS A 270 -2.41 15.09 36.98
C HIS A 270 -2.70 15.95 38.23
N MET A 271 -1.75 16.80 38.61
CA MET A 271 -1.80 17.59 39.87
C MET A 271 -2.87 18.69 39.91
N LYS A 272 -3.42 19.08 38.77
CA LYS A 272 -4.47 20.09 38.65
C LYS A 272 -5.86 19.52 38.38
N SER A 273 -6.00 18.19 38.36
CA SER A 273 -7.32 17.57 38.27
C SER A 273 -8.09 17.81 39.57
N HIS A 274 -9.39 18.08 39.43
CA HIS A 274 -10.29 18.29 40.57
C HIS A 274 -10.85 16.99 41.14
N ILE A 275 -10.61 15.84 40.48
CA ILE A 275 -11.23 14.56 40.84
C ILE A 275 -10.20 13.50 41.26
N SER A 276 -8.92 13.65 40.88
CA SER A 276 -7.87 12.71 41.28
C SER A 276 -6.46 13.27 41.10
N GLN A 277 -5.44 12.52 41.52
CA GLN A 277 -4.03 12.84 41.28
C GLN A 277 -3.48 12.26 39.97
N GLN A 278 -4.33 11.59 39.18
CA GLN A 278 -3.96 10.91 37.95
C GLN A 278 -4.87 11.35 36.80
N LEU A 279 -4.39 11.20 35.57
CA LEU A 279 -5.17 11.44 34.37
C LEU A 279 -6.26 10.36 34.24
N SER A 280 -7.49 10.79 34.00
CA SER A 280 -8.64 9.92 33.76
C SER A 280 -9.35 10.31 32.47
N ILE A 281 -10.25 9.44 32.03
CA ILE A 281 -11.13 9.71 30.89
C ILE A 281 -12.59 9.53 31.31
N SER A 282 -13.45 10.34 30.71
CA SER A 282 -14.90 10.12 30.71
C SER A 282 -15.32 9.51 29.37
N ILE A 283 -16.28 8.59 29.41
CA ILE A 283 -16.75 7.90 28.20
C ILE A 283 -18.27 8.02 28.11
N GLY A 284 -18.76 8.50 26.97
CA GLY A 284 -20.16 8.43 26.59
C GLY A 284 -20.36 7.39 25.49
N LEU A 285 -21.34 6.51 25.63
CA LEU A 285 -21.64 5.51 24.62
C LEU A 285 -23.10 5.49 24.19
N SER A 286 -23.32 5.04 22.96
CA SER A 286 -24.63 4.77 22.42
C SER A 286 -24.54 3.60 21.44
N THR A 287 -25.61 2.81 21.38
CA THR A 287 -25.69 1.64 20.50
C THR A 287 -26.91 1.75 19.61
N PHE A 288 -26.70 1.54 18.31
CA PHE A 288 -27.75 1.31 17.34
C PHE A 288 -28.14 -0.16 17.39
N ASN A 289 -29.40 -0.47 17.65
CA ASN A 289 -29.91 -1.84 17.79
C ASN A 289 -31.01 -2.18 16.76
N ASN A 290 -31.76 -1.20 16.23
CA ASN A 290 -32.80 -1.47 15.23
C ASN A 290 -33.14 -0.24 14.35
N GLU A 291 -33.91 -0.44 13.26
CA GLU A 291 -34.29 0.58 12.27
C GLU A 291 -34.96 1.85 12.84
N ALA A 292 -35.56 1.77 14.04
CA ALA A 292 -36.20 2.91 14.71
C ALA A 292 -35.20 3.93 15.31
N ASP A 293 -33.91 3.61 15.35
CA ASP A 293 -32.85 4.36 16.01
C ASP A 293 -32.32 5.57 15.20
N GLY A 294 -33.20 6.29 14.49
CA GLY A 294 -32.89 7.63 13.94
C GLY A 294 -31.85 7.67 12.79
N ASP A 295 -31.25 8.83 12.51
CA ASP A 295 -30.31 9.10 11.40
C ASP A 295 -28.83 9.01 11.86
N PHE A 296 -27.88 9.02 10.93
CA PHE A 296 -26.43 9.05 11.12
C PHE A 296 -25.96 9.96 12.26
N LYS A 297 -26.53 11.18 12.35
CA LYS A 297 -26.16 12.17 13.38
C LYS A 297 -26.69 11.81 14.76
N THR A 298 -27.75 11.03 14.86
CA THR A 298 -28.46 10.78 16.12
C THR A 298 -27.63 9.91 17.06
N LEU A 299 -27.05 8.81 16.58
CA LEU A 299 -26.26 7.90 17.41
C LEU A 299 -24.98 8.58 17.97
N LEU A 300 -24.24 9.30 17.13
CA LEU A 300 -23.06 10.04 17.59
C LEU A 300 -23.42 11.15 18.58
N LYS A 301 -24.54 11.85 18.34
CA LYS A 301 -25.07 12.85 19.27
C LYS A 301 -25.49 12.24 20.61
N CYS A 302 -26.07 11.04 20.62
CA CYS A 302 -26.35 10.32 21.86
C CYS A 302 -25.07 10.01 22.64
N ALA A 303 -24.04 9.51 21.96
CA ALA A 303 -22.75 9.23 22.61
C ALA A 303 -22.10 10.51 23.19
N ASP A 304 -22.17 11.63 22.46
CA ASP A 304 -21.71 12.94 22.94
C ASP A 304 -22.50 13.44 24.17
N MET A 305 -23.81 13.33 24.14
CA MET A 305 -24.66 13.70 25.29
C MET A 305 -24.47 12.76 26.49
N ALA A 306 -24.19 11.48 26.24
CA ALA A 306 -23.78 10.55 27.29
C ALA A 306 -22.42 10.97 27.88
N LEU A 307 -21.46 11.40 27.06
CA LEU A 307 -20.16 11.87 27.53
C LEU A 307 -20.34 13.12 28.40
N TYR A 308 -21.20 14.04 27.98
CA TYR A 308 -21.58 15.20 28.79
C TYR A 308 -22.18 14.80 30.14
N LYS A 309 -23.07 13.78 30.17
CA LYS A 309 -23.60 13.23 31.43
C LYS A 309 -22.51 12.63 32.31
N ALA A 310 -21.57 11.86 31.75
CA ALA A 310 -20.43 11.31 32.49
C ALA A 310 -19.57 12.42 33.10
N LYS A 311 -19.32 13.49 32.33
CA LYS A 311 -18.61 14.68 32.82
C LYS A 311 -19.38 15.34 33.97
N GLN A 312 -20.69 15.59 33.83
CA GLN A 312 -21.50 16.21 34.88
C GLN A 312 -21.65 15.34 36.14
N GLY A 313 -21.67 14.01 35.98
CA GLY A 313 -21.80 13.07 37.09
C GLY A 313 -20.53 12.87 37.91
N GLY A 314 -19.48 13.67 37.71
CA GLY A 314 -18.23 13.58 38.47
C GLY A 314 -17.00 13.06 37.71
N ARG A 315 -17.11 12.84 36.39
CA ARG A 315 -16.01 12.39 35.50
C ARG A 315 -15.44 11.01 35.89
N ASN A 316 -14.37 10.57 35.20
CA ASN A 316 -13.75 9.24 35.39
C ASN A 316 -14.79 8.11 35.45
N GLN A 317 -15.76 8.13 34.54
CA GLN A 317 -16.83 7.16 34.48
C GLN A 317 -17.38 7.00 33.06
N CYS A 318 -18.14 5.93 32.86
CA CYS A 318 -18.90 5.72 31.65
C CYS A 318 -20.36 6.13 31.86
N ALA A 319 -20.99 6.67 30.83
CA ALA A 319 -22.44 6.84 30.76
C ALA A 319 -22.96 6.40 29.40
N GLN A 320 -24.23 6.03 29.35
CA GLN A 320 -24.90 5.64 28.11
C GLN A 320 -26.12 6.50 27.84
N MET A 321 -26.48 6.61 26.56
CA MET A 321 -27.71 7.23 26.12
C MET A 321 -28.29 6.45 24.96
N SER A 322 -29.55 6.02 25.12
CA SER A 322 -30.30 5.43 24.01
C SER A 322 -30.84 6.53 23.09
N ILE A 323 -31.12 6.19 21.84
CA ILE A 323 -31.69 7.12 20.87
C ILE A 323 -33.13 7.46 21.24
N HIS A 324 -33.86 6.52 21.84
CA HIS A 324 -35.18 6.76 22.40
C HIS A 324 -35.17 7.86 23.49
N ASP A 325 -34.20 7.79 24.42
CA ASP A 325 -34.09 8.79 25.50
C ASP A 325 -33.78 10.19 24.96
N LEU A 326 -32.95 10.28 23.91
CA LEU A 326 -32.64 11.55 23.27
C LEU A 326 -33.88 12.20 22.63
N LEU A 327 -34.70 11.39 21.95
CA LEU A 327 -35.93 11.86 21.32
C LEU A 327 -36.95 12.31 22.38
N ALA A 328 -37.04 11.60 23.50
CA ALA A 328 -37.92 11.98 24.62
C ALA A 328 -37.52 13.31 25.30
N ILE A 329 -36.23 13.63 25.35
CA ILE A 329 -35.76 14.93 25.87
C ILE A 329 -36.09 16.07 24.88
N SER A 330 -36.05 15.79 23.58
CA SER A 330 -36.25 16.79 22.52
C SER A 330 -37.72 17.16 22.29
N THR A 331 -38.68 16.36 22.75
CA THR A 331 -40.12 16.63 22.64
C THR A 331 -40.68 17.44 23.82
N VAL A 332 -39.89 17.64 24.88
CA VAL A 332 -40.28 18.37 26.10
C VAL A 332 -39.66 19.77 26.17
N SER A 333 -38.86 20.16 25.17
CA SER A 333 -38.18 21.45 25.06
C SER A 333 -38.82 22.34 24.00
#